data_AF-A0A7S2XQ36-F1
#
_entry.id   AF-A0A7S2XQ36-F1
#
_cell.length_a   1.000
_cell.length_b   1.000
_cell.length_c   1.000
_cell.angle_alpha   90.00
_cell.angle_beta   90.00
_cell.angle_gamma   90.00
#
_symmetry.space_group_name_H-M   'P 1'
#
loop_
_entity.id
_entity.type
_entity.pdbx_description
1 polymer ?
#
loop_
_entity_poly.entity_id
_entity_poly.type
_entity_poly.pdbx_seq_one_letter_code
_entity_poly.pdbx_strand_id
1 'polypeptide(L)'
;IFFVSIKLTVPLAYFYILLILVRELCEKFPGSLYIPIQTYLPYLASVVSTMQKSSTFVEVWAIIEALFYICLRLHIQWLQYKDPLEASLSSAPMLELWERRQLWERIMEIETDDPVSFVTGWFFDQDLQHITRYDVLDFVAWSMFEGRNQEHLTGDELGQLHDFVDELEWKISEHLNRSDSLIPEKNTDKNEVGDNRKDNQETPITSEFTQEKNDLDLSDGISSPRRDQGDRPRNQFRFPENVDDDSPDFFTNLYENYHNWYEQTKDRLENSDFHPVQGIRNYMAEKRQQIVEKEKNAMATASNLAENAYNRLVSPGSNMDKQLMALSHATQSQLMDAWNSMVEMKERLETAKFVSSKRKVLQQQLRGYRHLLDSARAMSSAIPSNQMADLMRKITQCNEAIERVEWSARDAFVKATGYARKNILQRTEPQRYAKYSHDPLLGISTYPLMFHLLILGVTDGGLRVILRRRGFERRTMGPIAYYFHPGSSDHTEDENEELNDEDREMTPIVFCHGIGIGLLFYLPLIDEMLRLGRPIFLPEIPYVTGFRPWQSP
;
A
#
# COMPACT_ATOMS: atom_id res chain seq x y z
N ILE A 1 8.77 -32.98 -8.42
CA ILE A 1 10.11 -33.62 -8.52
C ILE A 1 11.22 -32.58 -8.70
N PHE A 2 11.27 -31.83 -9.81
CA PHE A 2 12.31 -30.82 -10.11
C PHE A 2 12.68 -29.91 -8.92
N PHE A 3 11.70 -29.20 -8.33
CA PHE A 3 11.92 -28.32 -7.17
C PHE A 3 12.45 -29.04 -5.92
N VAL A 4 12.09 -30.30 -5.70
CA VAL A 4 12.61 -31.10 -4.57
C VAL A 4 14.07 -31.47 -4.81
N SER A 5 14.41 -31.87 -6.05
CA SER A 5 15.79 -32.13 -6.46
C SER A 5 16.66 -30.89 -6.26
N ILE A 6 16.21 -29.72 -6.74
CA ILE A 6 16.87 -28.42 -6.53
C ILE A 6 17.07 -28.10 -5.04
N LYS A 7 16.02 -28.22 -4.22
CA LYS A 7 16.10 -27.92 -2.78
C LYS A 7 17.08 -28.83 -2.03
N LEU A 8 17.39 -30.01 -2.56
CA LEU A 8 18.38 -30.93 -2.01
C LEU A 8 19.79 -30.69 -2.59
N THR A 9 19.92 -30.51 -3.91
CA THR A 9 21.22 -30.39 -4.58
C THR A 9 21.93 -29.08 -4.27
N VAL A 10 21.21 -27.97 -4.10
CA VAL A 10 21.82 -26.66 -3.81
C VAL A 10 22.55 -26.64 -2.46
N PRO A 11 21.93 -27.05 -1.32
CA PRO A 11 22.65 -27.16 -0.05
C PRO A 11 23.84 -28.14 -0.09
N LEU A 12 23.68 -29.28 -0.79
CA LEU A 12 24.76 -30.26 -0.95
C LEU A 12 25.94 -29.71 -1.76
N ALA A 13 25.67 -28.91 -2.80
CA ALA A 13 26.72 -28.26 -3.58
C ALA A 13 27.50 -27.24 -2.74
N TYR A 14 26.83 -26.40 -1.94
CA TYR A 14 27.53 -25.47 -1.04
C TYR A 14 28.29 -26.20 0.07
N PHE A 15 27.76 -27.29 0.61
CA PHE A 15 28.48 -28.12 1.58
C PHE A 15 29.74 -28.75 0.95
N TYR A 16 29.65 -29.24 -0.28
CA TYR A 16 30.80 -29.76 -1.03
C TYR A 16 31.86 -28.68 -1.33
N ILE A 17 31.43 -27.48 -1.74
CA ILE A 17 32.33 -26.32 -1.92
C ILE A 17 33.03 -25.96 -0.61
N LEU A 18 32.31 -25.94 0.51
CA LEU A 18 32.88 -25.71 1.83
C LEU A 18 33.93 -26.77 2.19
N LEU A 19 33.66 -28.06 1.93
CA LEU A 19 34.62 -29.14 2.17
C LEU A 19 35.87 -29.03 1.29
N ILE A 20 35.75 -28.64 0.00
CA ILE A 20 36.91 -28.35 -0.86
C ILE A 20 37.75 -27.20 -0.28
N LEU A 21 37.10 -26.09 0.11
CA LEU A 21 37.80 -24.94 0.68
C LEU A 21 38.52 -25.30 1.99
N VAL A 22 37.91 -26.12 2.84
CA VAL A 22 38.54 -26.64 4.06
C VAL A 22 39.71 -27.58 3.72
N ARG A 23 39.61 -28.44 2.69
CA ARG A 23 40.74 -29.28 2.23
C ARG A 23 41.93 -28.42 1.80
N GLU A 24 41.69 -27.46 0.90
CA GLU A 24 42.73 -26.57 0.38
C GLU A 24 43.38 -25.72 1.47
N LEU A 25 42.61 -25.26 2.45
CA LEU A 25 43.14 -24.55 3.62
C LEU A 25 43.96 -25.47 4.54
N CYS A 26 43.54 -26.71 4.77
CA CYS A 26 44.30 -27.70 5.53
C CYS A 26 45.61 -28.10 4.83
N GLU A 27 45.60 -28.27 3.50
CA GLU A 27 46.81 -28.56 2.70
C GLU A 27 47.82 -27.39 2.76
N LYS A 28 47.34 -26.13 2.70
CA LYS A 28 48.21 -24.94 2.75
C LYS A 28 48.66 -24.57 4.16
N PHE A 29 47.89 -24.91 5.20
CA PHE A 29 48.13 -24.52 6.58
C PHE A 29 48.04 -25.70 7.56
N PRO A 30 48.88 -26.75 7.42
CA PRO A 30 48.74 -27.98 8.20
C PRO A 30 48.93 -27.74 9.71
N GLY A 31 49.87 -26.86 10.10
CA GLY A 31 50.15 -26.59 11.51
C GLY A 31 49.05 -25.79 12.23
N SER A 32 48.48 -24.78 11.57
CA SER A 32 47.55 -23.83 12.20
C SER A 32 46.06 -24.16 11.99
N LEU A 33 45.72 -24.96 10.98
CA LEU A 33 44.32 -25.34 10.68
C LEU A 33 44.08 -26.85 10.78
N TYR A 34 44.91 -27.68 10.14
CA TYR A 34 44.65 -29.13 10.13
C TYR A 34 44.81 -29.77 11.51
N ILE A 35 45.87 -29.46 12.27
CA ILE A 35 46.07 -30.03 13.63
C ILE A 35 44.91 -29.69 14.59
N PRO A 36 44.42 -28.44 14.69
CA PRO A 36 43.22 -28.12 15.47
C PRO A 36 41.98 -28.86 14.97
N ILE A 37 41.72 -28.92 13.66
CA ILE A 37 40.57 -29.64 13.10
C ILE A 37 40.65 -31.14 13.42
N GLN A 38 41.82 -31.76 13.33
CA GLN A 38 42.02 -33.16 13.71
C GLN A 38 41.78 -33.41 15.21
N THR A 39 42.12 -32.44 16.07
CA THR A 39 41.98 -32.53 17.53
C THR A 39 40.54 -32.32 17.99
N TYR A 40 39.85 -31.31 17.47
CA TYR A 40 38.50 -30.92 17.91
C TYR A 40 37.37 -31.50 17.06
N LEU A 41 37.63 -31.83 15.78
CA LEU A 41 36.64 -32.29 14.80
C LEU A 41 37.18 -33.49 13.98
N PRO A 42 37.56 -34.62 14.61
CA PRO A 42 38.24 -35.74 13.94
C PRO A 42 37.45 -36.32 12.76
N TYR A 43 36.12 -36.32 12.81
CA TYR A 43 35.27 -36.74 11.68
C TYR A 43 35.45 -35.82 10.46
N LEU A 44 35.58 -34.50 10.66
CA LEU A 44 35.82 -33.55 9.56
C LEU A 44 37.22 -33.73 8.99
N ALA A 45 38.24 -33.96 9.82
CA ALA A 45 39.60 -34.29 9.36
C ALA A 45 39.61 -35.60 8.54
N SER A 46 38.84 -36.61 8.95
CA SER A 46 38.68 -37.87 8.20
C SER A 46 38.03 -37.65 6.83
N VAL A 47 36.94 -36.87 6.75
CA VAL A 47 36.32 -36.49 5.47
C VAL A 47 37.30 -35.71 4.59
N VAL A 48 37.98 -34.71 5.13
CA VAL A 48 38.94 -33.87 4.40
C VAL A 48 40.12 -34.69 3.85
N SER A 49 40.65 -35.64 4.61
CA SER A 49 41.78 -36.49 4.19
C SER A 49 41.38 -37.64 3.26
N THR A 50 40.11 -38.03 3.22
CA THR A 50 39.58 -39.04 2.27
C THR A 50 39.13 -38.44 0.94
N MET A 51 38.94 -37.12 0.84
CA MET A 51 38.67 -36.44 -0.42
C MET A 51 39.90 -36.46 -1.33
N GLN A 52 39.82 -37.23 -2.42
CA GLN A 52 40.82 -37.20 -3.49
C GLN A 52 40.95 -35.79 -4.09
N LYS A 53 42.11 -35.51 -4.69
CA LYS A 53 42.34 -34.23 -5.40
C LYS A 53 41.33 -34.09 -6.54
N SER A 54 40.47 -33.09 -6.40
CA SER A 54 39.56 -32.62 -7.43
C SER A 54 40.32 -32.14 -8.66
N SER A 55 39.66 -32.10 -9.82
CA SER A 55 40.23 -31.39 -10.97
C SER A 55 40.38 -29.91 -10.64
N THR A 56 41.48 -29.29 -11.08
CA THR A 56 41.75 -27.86 -10.89
C THR A 56 40.62 -26.97 -11.44
N PHE A 57 39.91 -27.43 -12.48
CA PHE A 57 38.72 -26.77 -13.01
C PHE A 57 37.58 -26.68 -11.98
N VAL A 58 37.29 -27.77 -11.26
CA VAL A 58 36.24 -27.78 -10.20
C VAL A 58 36.64 -26.90 -9.02
N GLU A 59 37.93 -26.86 -8.68
CA GLU A 59 38.45 -26.01 -7.60
C GLU A 59 38.35 -24.51 -7.95
N VAL A 60 38.75 -24.13 -9.17
CA VAL A 60 38.56 -22.76 -9.69
C VAL A 60 37.08 -22.39 -9.76
N TRP A 61 36.22 -23.30 -10.21
CA TRP A 61 34.78 -23.08 -10.23
C TRP A 61 34.20 -22.86 -8.82
N ALA A 62 34.57 -23.69 -7.85
CA ALA A 62 34.14 -23.57 -6.46
C ALA A 62 34.56 -22.22 -5.83
N ILE A 63 35.73 -21.69 -6.20
CA ILE A 63 36.18 -20.35 -5.76
C ILE A 63 35.34 -19.25 -6.40
N ILE A 64 35.07 -19.31 -7.71
CA ILE A 64 34.20 -18.35 -8.41
C ILE A 64 32.80 -18.33 -7.79
N GLU A 65 32.25 -19.52 -7.51
CA GLU A 65 30.94 -19.73 -6.88
C GLU A 65 30.88 -19.13 -5.46
N ALA A 66 31.91 -19.34 -4.65
CA ALA A 66 32.01 -18.75 -3.31
C ALA A 66 32.14 -17.21 -3.36
N LEU A 67 32.93 -16.66 -4.29
CA LEU A 67 33.06 -15.22 -4.49
C LEU A 67 31.74 -14.59 -4.96
N PHE A 68 31.05 -15.22 -5.92
CA PHE A 68 29.73 -14.78 -6.38
C PHE A 68 28.72 -14.72 -5.22
N TYR A 69 28.63 -15.78 -4.41
CA TYR A 69 27.74 -15.81 -3.25
C TYR A 69 28.06 -14.69 -2.24
N ILE A 70 29.35 -14.42 -1.96
CA ILE A 70 29.75 -13.32 -1.07
C ILE A 70 29.38 -11.96 -1.66
N CYS A 71 29.70 -11.71 -2.93
CA CYS A 71 29.36 -10.45 -3.61
C CYS A 71 27.85 -10.23 -3.66
N LEU A 72 27.06 -11.26 -3.97
CA LEU A 72 25.60 -11.20 -4.02
C LEU A 72 25.00 -10.95 -2.63
N ARG A 73 25.53 -11.59 -1.58
CA ARG A 73 25.12 -11.31 -0.19
C ARG A 73 25.41 -9.87 0.23
N LEU A 74 26.58 -9.34 -0.08
CA LEU A 74 26.96 -7.96 0.20
C LEU A 74 26.10 -6.97 -0.60
N HIS A 75 25.82 -7.26 -1.87
CA HIS A 75 24.95 -6.44 -2.71
C HIS A 75 23.50 -6.42 -2.20
N ILE A 76 22.93 -7.57 -1.80
CA ILE A 76 21.59 -7.64 -1.20
C ILE A 76 21.54 -6.88 0.13
N GLN A 77 22.56 -7.01 0.99
CA GLN A 77 22.64 -6.20 2.22
C GLN A 77 22.74 -4.70 1.92
N TRP A 78 23.46 -4.33 0.86
CA TRP A 78 23.56 -2.94 0.40
C TRP A 78 22.24 -2.41 -0.16
N LEU A 79 21.51 -3.20 -0.97
CA LEU A 79 20.17 -2.86 -1.45
C LEU A 79 19.19 -2.69 -0.28
N GLN A 80 19.19 -3.64 0.67
CA GLN A 80 18.38 -3.57 1.89
C GLN A 80 18.71 -2.35 2.78
N TYR A 81 19.94 -1.82 2.69
CA TYR A 81 20.34 -0.58 3.33
C TYR A 81 19.98 0.68 2.51
N LYS A 82 19.91 0.55 1.18
CA LYS A 82 19.71 1.65 0.23
C LYS A 82 18.28 1.87 -0.22
N ASP A 83 17.38 0.93 -0.03
CA ASP A 83 15.99 1.03 -0.44
C ASP A 83 15.10 1.37 0.78
N PRO A 84 15.01 2.67 1.16
CA PRO A 84 14.11 3.10 2.20
C PRO A 84 12.64 2.98 1.79
N LEU A 85 12.32 2.70 0.52
CA LEU A 85 10.94 2.52 0.07
C LEU A 85 10.43 1.12 0.46
N GLU A 86 11.15 0.04 0.13
CA GLU A 86 10.81 -1.30 0.66
C GLU A 86 10.89 -1.34 2.19
N ALA A 87 11.87 -0.67 2.79
CA ALA A 87 11.91 -0.50 4.24
C ALA A 87 10.67 0.24 4.76
N SER A 88 10.28 1.38 4.17
CA SER A 88 9.11 2.16 4.61
C SER A 88 7.76 1.53 4.32
N LEU A 89 7.66 0.60 3.36
CA LEU A 89 6.45 -0.19 3.11
C LEU A 89 6.36 -1.33 4.12
N SER A 90 7.44 -2.10 4.31
CA SER A 90 7.49 -3.15 5.34
C SER A 90 7.52 -2.63 6.79
N SER A 91 7.89 -1.36 6.97
CA SER A 91 7.82 -0.61 8.23
C SER A 91 6.81 0.53 8.18
N ALA A 92 5.81 0.46 7.30
CA ALA A 92 4.70 1.41 7.30
C ALA A 92 4.09 1.35 8.71
N PRO A 93 4.17 2.42 9.51
CA PRO A 93 3.77 2.34 10.90
C PRO A 93 2.30 1.98 10.93
N MET A 94 1.94 0.93 11.69
CA MET A 94 0.55 0.55 11.89
C MET A 94 -0.22 1.78 12.34
N LEU A 95 -1.15 2.24 11.49
CA LEU A 95 -1.83 3.50 11.73
C LEU A 95 -2.63 3.36 13.01
N GLU A 96 -2.41 4.27 13.97
CA GLU A 96 -3.22 4.28 15.19
C GLU A 96 -4.70 4.51 14.78
N LEU A 97 -5.68 4.02 15.56
CA LEU A 97 -7.10 4.07 15.19
C LEU A 97 -7.56 5.47 14.75
N TRP A 98 -7.04 6.53 15.40
CA TRP A 98 -7.35 7.92 15.04
C TRP A 98 -6.70 8.38 13.73
N GLU A 99 -5.54 7.83 13.35
CA GLU A 99 -4.86 8.12 12.07
C GLU A 99 -5.62 7.46 10.92
N ARG A 100 -6.10 6.22 11.10
CA ARG A 100 -7.02 5.56 10.15
C ARG A 100 -8.32 6.33 9.98
N ARG A 101 -8.92 6.80 11.09
CA ARG A 101 -10.13 7.63 11.07
C ARG A 101 -9.93 8.90 10.26
N GLN A 102 -8.81 9.61 10.45
CA GLN A 102 -8.48 10.82 9.67
C GLN A 102 -8.15 10.52 8.20
N LEU A 103 -7.55 9.37 7.90
CA LEU A 103 -7.32 8.94 6.51
C LEU A 103 -8.65 8.62 5.82
N TRP A 104 -9.55 7.90 6.48
CA TRP A 104 -10.89 7.60 5.96
C TRP A 104 -11.72 8.87 5.75
N GLU A 105 -11.68 9.82 6.69
CA GLU A 105 -12.30 11.14 6.53
C GLU A 105 -11.83 11.83 5.25
N ARG A 106 -10.52 11.86 4.98
CA ARG A 106 -9.98 12.50 3.77
C ARG A 106 -10.35 11.77 2.48
N ILE A 107 -10.33 10.43 2.47
CA ILE A 107 -10.77 9.63 1.31
C ILE A 107 -12.24 9.95 1.04
N MET A 108 -13.09 9.86 2.07
CA MET A 108 -14.51 10.18 1.98
C MET A 108 -14.76 11.63 1.60
N GLU A 109 -13.96 12.61 2.04
CA GLU A 109 -14.06 14.02 1.64
C GLU A 109 -13.81 14.20 0.14
N ILE A 110 -12.72 13.62 -0.38
CA ILE A 110 -12.36 13.69 -1.81
C ILE A 110 -13.46 13.07 -2.67
N GLU A 111 -13.94 11.88 -2.30
CA GLU A 111 -14.94 11.10 -3.04
C GLU A 111 -16.41 11.48 -2.70
N THR A 112 -16.65 12.60 -2.01
CA THR A 112 -18.01 13.02 -1.59
C THR A 112 -18.97 13.25 -2.77
N ASP A 113 -18.46 13.62 -3.95
CA ASP A 113 -19.33 13.96 -5.09
C ASP A 113 -20.03 12.72 -5.65
N ASP A 114 -19.35 11.57 -5.65
CA ASP A 114 -19.79 10.33 -6.27
C ASP A 114 -19.26 9.10 -5.49
N PRO A 115 -19.79 8.85 -4.29
CA PRO A 115 -19.43 7.67 -3.49
C PRO A 115 -19.89 6.37 -4.15
N VAL A 116 -20.80 6.43 -5.13
CA VAL A 116 -21.27 5.26 -5.89
C VAL A 116 -20.17 4.79 -6.83
N SER A 117 -19.70 5.65 -7.75
CA SER A 117 -18.61 5.30 -8.68
C SER A 117 -17.30 4.99 -7.97
N PHE A 118 -17.06 5.60 -6.80
CA PHE A 118 -15.92 5.22 -5.96
C PHE A 118 -15.98 3.74 -5.57
N VAL A 119 -17.12 3.28 -5.02
CA VAL A 119 -17.27 1.86 -4.62
C VAL A 119 -17.30 0.95 -5.83
N THR A 120 -18.21 1.20 -6.79
CA THR A 120 -18.40 0.28 -7.93
C THR A 120 -17.13 0.16 -8.78
N GLY A 121 -16.31 1.21 -8.90
CA GLY A 121 -15.01 1.15 -9.59
C GLY A 121 -14.00 0.19 -8.97
N TRP A 122 -14.05 -0.06 -7.65
CA TRP A 122 -13.26 -1.12 -6.99
C TRP A 122 -13.84 -2.52 -7.19
N PHE A 123 -15.13 -2.61 -7.52
CA PHE A 123 -15.87 -3.84 -7.80
C PHE A 123 -16.15 -4.01 -9.31
N PHE A 124 -15.25 -3.54 -10.18
CA PHE A 124 -15.32 -3.67 -11.65
C PHE A 124 -16.62 -3.14 -12.29
N ASP A 125 -17.07 -1.97 -11.83
CA ASP A 125 -18.32 -1.31 -12.24
C ASP A 125 -19.59 -2.14 -11.96
N GLN A 126 -19.52 -3.12 -11.04
CA GLN A 126 -20.67 -3.91 -10.62
C GLN A 126 -21.72 -3.02 -9.93
N ASP A 127 -22.99 -3.27 -10.22
CA ASP A 127 -24.12 -2.56 -9.64
C ASP A 127 -24.24 -2.79 -8.13
N LEU A 128 -24.50 -1.73 -7.36
CA LEU A 128 -24.52 -1.69 -5.89
C LEU A 128 -25.41 -2.79 -5.26
N GLN A 129 -26.49 -3.18 -5.93
CA GLN A 129 -27.39 -4.24 -5.46
C GLN A 129 -26.77 -5.65 -5.44
N HIS A 130 -25.63 -5.85 -6.11
CA HIS A 130 -24.89 -7.11 -6.13
C HIS A 130 -23.60 -7.08 -5.30
N ILE A 131 -23.25 -5.94 -4.70
CA ILE A 131 -22.08 -5.80 -3.81
C ILE A 131 -22.59 -5.96 -2.37
N THR A 132 -22.19 -7.01 -1.65
CA THR A 132 -22.69 -7.27 -0.30
C THR A 132 -22.00 -6.39 0.75
N ARG A 133 -22.62 -6.26 1.93
CA ARG A 133 -22.00 -5.57 3.06
C ARG A 133 -20.72 -6.27 3.51
N TYR A 134 -20.65 -7.59 3.35
CA TYR A 134 -19.46 -8.39 3.63
C TYR A 134 -18.30 -8.05 2.68
N ASP A 135 -18.57 -7.95 1.37
CA ASP A 135 -17.57 -7.58 0.38
C ASP A 135 -16.98 -6.19 0.66
N VAL A 136 -17.82 -5.23 1.04
CA VAL A 136 -17.37 -3.87 1.41
C VAL A 136 -16.56 -3.89 2.72
N LEU A 137 -16.95 -4.72 3.70
CA LEU A 137 -16.16 -4.90 4.93
C LEU A 137 -14.78 -5.48 4.64
N ASP A 138 -14.66 -6.51 3.80
CA ASP A 138 -13.36 -7.08 3.42
C ASP A 138 -12.52 -6.11 2.57
N PHE A 139 -13.12 -5.34 1.66
CA PHE A 139 -12.44 -4.28 0.92
C PHE A 139 -11.88 -3.18 1.84
N VAL A 140 -12.67 -2.70 2.80
CA VAL A 140 -12.23 -1.67 3.76
C VAL A 140 -11.23 -2.25 4.76
N ALA A 141 -11.38 -3.52 5.18
CA ALA A 141 -10.38 -4.22 5.99
C ALA A 141 -9.04 -4.32 5.26
N TRP A 142 -9.04 -4.79 4.02
CA TRP A 142 -7.84 -4.89 3.19
C TRP A 142 -7.14 -3.54 3.00
N SER A 143 -7.89 -2.49 2.63
CA SER A 143 -7.33 -1.17 2.32
C SER A 143 -6.90 -0.37 3.55
N MET A 144 -7.66 -0.41 4.65
CA MET A 144 -7.43 0.42 5.83
C MET A 144 -6.72 -0.30 6.99
N PHE A 145 -6.67 -1.64 7.01
CA PHE A 145 -6.14 -2.45 8.13
C PHE A 145 -4.94 -3.32 7.71
N GLU A 146 -4.11 -2.79 6.81
CA GLU A 146 -2.84 -3.40 6.36
C GLU A 146 -3.00 -4.78 5.67
N GLY A 147 -4.04 -4.96 4.85
CA GLY A 147 -4.28 -6.21 4.12
C GLY A 147 -4.77 -7.37 5.01
N ARG A 148 -5.27 -7.09 6.23
CA ARG A 148 -5.85 -8.10 7.12
C ARG A 148 -7.31 -8.35 6.80
N ASN A 149 -7.71 -9.62 6.79
CA ASN A 149 -9.13 -10.02 6.80
C ASN A 149 -9.82 -9.54 8.08
N GLN A 150 -11.13 -9.28 8.01
CA GLN A 150 -11.92 -8.79 9.16
C GLN A 150 -11.87 -9.72 10.39
N GLU A 151 -11.75 -11.04 10.21
CA GLU A 151 -11.59 -12.03 11.29
C GLU A 151 -10.35 -11.82 12.17
N HIS A 152 -9.32 -11.13 11.66
CA HIS A 152 -8.04 -10.90 12.34
C HIS A 152 -7.97 -9.53 13.03
N LEU A 153 -9.07 -8.77 13.07
CA LEU A 153 -9.14 -7.47 13.73
C LEU A 153 -9.44 -7.61 15.22
N THR A 154 -8.95 -6.66 16.02
CA THR A 154 -9.40 -6.55 17.43
C THR A 154 -10.84 -6.03 17.50
N GLY A 155 -11.50 -6.14 18.65
CA GLY A 155 -12.87 -5.61 18.82
C GLY A 155 -12.99 -4.11 18.52
N ASP A 156 -11.99 -3.31 18.93
CA ASP A 156 -11.95 -1.87 18.64
C ASP A 156 -11.72 -1.59 17.14
N GLU A 157 -10.90 -2.41 16.48
CA GLU A 157 -10.64 -2.31 15.04
C GLU A 157 -11.86 -2.74 14.21
N LEU A 158 -12.56 -3.79 14.62
CA LEU A 158 -13.80 -4.25 13.99
C LEU A 158 -14.94 -3.22 14.17
N GLY A 159 -15.04 -2.59 15.34
CA GLY A 159 -15.94 -1.46 15.55
C GLY A 159 -15.64 -0.29 14.60
N GLN A 160 -14.37 0.09 14.47
CA GLN A 160 -13.95 1.11 13.51
C GLN A 160 -14.21 0.71 12.05
N LEU A 161 -14.05 -0.56 11.70
CA LEU A 161 -14.36 -1.06 10.35
C LEU A 161 -15.86 -0.90 10.04
N HIS A 162 -16.74 -1.25 10.98
CA HIS A 162 -18.18 -1.01 10.84
C HIS A 162 -18.51 0.49 10.74
N ASP A 163 -17.91 1.35 11.58
CA ASP A 163 -18.09 2.81 11.48
C ASP A 163 -17.72 3.37 10.10
N PHE A 164 -16.70 2.80 9.43
CA PHE A 164 -16.30 3.20 8.08
C PHE A 164 -17.34 2.79 7.01
N VAL A 165 -17.88 1.57 7.09
CA VAL A 165 -18.88 1.06 6.14
C VAL A 165 -20.24 1.75 6.35
N ASP A 166 -20.68 1.94 7.60
CA ASP A 166 -21.94 2.62 7.92
C ASP A 166 -21.93 4.10 7.45
N GLU A 167 -20.75 4.74 7.47
CA GLU A 167 -20.56 6.08 6.89
C GLU A 167 -20.63 6.07 5.36
N LEU A 168 -20.08 5.05 4.71
CA LEU A 168 -20.12 4.90 3.25
C LEU A 168 -21.56 4.68 2.76
N GLU A 169 -22.30 3.79 3.43
CA GLU A 169 -23.74 3.59 3.21
C GLU A 169 -24.53 4.90 3.37
N TRP A 170 -24.21 5.70 4.40
CA TRP A 170 -24.83 7.00 4.62
C TRP A 170 -24.51 8.00 3.49
N LYS A 171 -23.26 8.07 3.01
CA LYS A 171 -22.90 8.94 1.87
C LYS A 171 -23.57 8.51 0.56
N ILE A 172 -23.64 7.21 0.29
CA ILE A 172 -24.39 6.66 -0.85
C ILE A 172 -25.88 7.03 -0.73
N SER A 173 -26.46 6.93 0.47
CA SER A 173 -27.84 7.38 0.73
C SER A 173 -28.04 8.85 0.37
N GLU A 174 -27.14 9.74 0.82
CA GLU A 174 -27.23 11.18 0.53
C GLU A 174 -27.15 11.45 -0.99
N HIS A 175 -26.21 10.81 -1.69
CA HIS A 175 -26.04 10.96 -3.14
C HIS A 175 -27.28 10.50 -3.92
N LEU A 176 -27.85 9.34 -3.60
CA LEU A 176 -29.05 8.81 -4.26
C LEU A 176 -30.28 9.71 -4.06
N ASN A 177 -30.56 10.12 -2.82
CA ASN A 177 -31.70 11.01 -2.53
C ASN A 177 -31.55 12.39 -3.20
N ARG A 178 -30.32 12.89 -3.38
CA ARG A 178 -30.04 14.14 -4.11
C ARG A 178 -30.36 14.00 -5.60
N SER A 179 -30.02 12.87 -6.21
CA SER A 179 -30.29 12.60 -7.63
C SER A 179 -31.79 12.52 -7.93
N ASP A 180 -32.58 11.88 -7.07
CA ASP A 180 -34.04 11.83 -7.20
C ASP A 180 -34.67 13.23 -7.18
N SER A 181 -34.17 14.13 -6.33
CA SER A 181 -34.68 15.51 -6.20
C SER A 181 -34.46 16.39 -7.44
N LEU A 182 -33.54 16.00 -8.33
CA LEU A 182 -33.19 16.75 -9.53
C LEU A 182 -34.01 16.36 -10.77
N ILE A 183 -34.80 15.28 -10.71
CA ILE A 183 -35.78 14.96 -11.74
C ILE A 183 -36.95 15.94 -11.53
N PRO A 184 -37.17 16.94 -12.40
CA PRO A 184 -38.27 17.88 -12.21
C PRO A 184 -39.56 17.06 -12.33
N GLU A 185 -40.47 17.18 -11.35
CA GLU A 185 -41.80 16.59 -11.46
C GLU A 185 -42.39 17.01 -12.79
N LYS A 186 -42.50 16.05 -13.71
CA LYS A 186 -42.91 16.30 -15.08
C LYS A 186 -44.39 16.61 -15.02
N ASN A 187 -44.70 17.90 -14.88
CA ASN A 187 -46.04 18.45 -14.68
C ASN A 187 -47.03 17.68 -15.53
N THR A 188 -47.73 16.75 -14.88
CA THR A 188 -48.69 15.90 -15.55
C THR A 188 -49.95 16.75 -15.60
N ASP A 189 -50.13 17.47 -16.72
CA ASP A 189 -51.21 18.43 -16.95
C ASP A 189 -52.58 17.80 -16.67
N LYS A 190 -53.00 17.87 -15.41
CA LYS A 190 -54.37 17.61 -14.98
C LYS A 190 -55.18 18.85 -15.26
N ASN A 191 -55.58 18.97 -16.51
CA ASN A 191 -56.68 19.85 -16.91
C ASN A 191 -57.93 19.53 -16.07
N GLU A 192 -58.44 20.56 -15.40
CA GLU A 192 -59.84 20.73 -14.94
C GLU A 192 -60.35 19.71 -13.88
N VAL A 193 -61.27 20.00 -12.97
CA VAL A 193 -62.32 21.04 -12.85
C VAL A 193 -62.54 21.39 -11.36
N GLY A 194 -62.76 22.67 -11.01
CA GLY A 194 -63.60 23.13 -9.87
C GLY A 194 -63.14 22.79 -8.44
N ASP A 195 -63.34 23.58 -7.40
CA ASP A 195 -64.34 24.62 -7.13
C ASP A 195 -63.88 25.41 -5.87
N ASN A 196 -64.48 26.57 -5.62
CA ASN A 196 -64.45 27.43 -4.41
C ASN A 196 -63.90 26.76 -3.10
N ARG A 197 -63.22 27.46 -2.17
CA ARG A 197 -63.77 28.60 -1.41
C ARG A 197 -62.79 29.14 -0.32
N LYS A 198 -62.51 30.46 -0.38
CA LYS A 198 -62.45 31.44 0.75
C LYS A 198 -61.44 31.37 1.93
N ASP A 199 -60.86 32.56 2.13
CA ASP A 199 -60.70 33.33 3.38
C ASP A 199 -59.54 33.01 4.37
N ASN A 200 -58.54 33.91 4.33
CA ASN A 200 -57.91 34.64 5.44
C ASN A 200 -57.37 33.90 6.69
N GLN A 201 -56.05 34.03 6.94
CA GLN A 201 -55.58 34.87 8.06
C GLN A 201 -54.12 35.31 7.94
N GLU A 202 -53.82 36.53 8.42
CA GLU A 202 -52.50 37.16 8.41
C GLU A 202 -51.81 37.06 9.79
N THR A 203 -50.52 36.68 9.82
CA THR A 203 -49.49 37.15 10.79
C THR A 203 -49.68 36.79 12.30
N PRO A 204 -48.65 36.92 13.19
CA PRO A 204 -47.38 37.62 13.01
C PRO A 204 -46.08 36.89 13.41
N ILE A 205 -44.99 37.56 13.06
CA ILE A 205 -43.62 37.33 13.53
C ILE A 205 -43.53 37.67 15.02
N THR A 206 -42.99 36.77 15.83
CA THR A 206 -42.43 37.12 17.15
C THR A 206 -41.07 36.45 17.31
N SER A 207 -40.03 37.28 17.39
CA SER A 207 -38.70 36.86 17.84
C SER A 207 -38.68 36.81 19.37
N GLU A 208 -38.35 35.67 19.98
CA GLU A 208 -38.05 35.63 21.40
C GLU A 208 -36.75 34.86 21.66
N PHE A 209 -35.83 35.54 22.34
CA PHE A 209 -34.46 35.09 22.58
C PHE A 209 -34.36 34.58 24.01
N THR A 210 -34.62 33.29 24.22
CA THR A 210 -34.55 32.69 25.56
C THR A 210 -33.21 32.00 25.77
N GLN A 211 -32.37 32.66 26.55
CA GLN A 211 -31.05 32.18 26.96
C GLN A 211 -31.21 31.27 28.19
N GLU A 212 -31.37 29.96 27.98
CA GLU A 212 -31.35 28.97 29.07
C GLU A 212 -30.09 28.10 29.07
N LYS A 213 -29.79 27.53 30.23
CA LYS A 213 -28.43 27.35 30.75
C LYS A 213 -28.11 25.87 30.93
N ASN A 214 -26.83 25.52 30.72
CA ASN A 214 -26.27 24.19 30.91
C ASN A 214 -26.68 23.55 32.25
N ASP A 215 -26.84 22.23 32.24
CA ASP A 215 -26.05 21.32 33.08
C ASP A 215 -25.81 20.02 32.29
N LEU A 216 -24.54 19.64 32.11
CA LEU A 216 -24.15 18.47 31.31
C LEU A 216 -22.88 17.84 31.91
N ASP A 217 -23.03 16.62 32.43
CA ASP A 217 -21.95 15.84 33.04
C ASP A 217 -20.86 15.49 32.01
N LEU A 218 -19.62 15.84 32.32
CA LEU A 218 -18.44 15.48 31.53
C LEU A 218 -17.83 14.19 32.08
N SER A 219 -18.15 13.07 31.44
CA SER A 219 -17.31 11.86 31.49
C SER A 219 -16.52 11.76 30.18
N ASP A 220 -15.20 11.53 30.28
CA ASP A 220 -14.26 11.47 29.15
C ASP A 220 -14.42 10.18 28.33
N GLY A 221 -15.60 9.99 27.73
CA GLY A 221 -15.74 9.16 26.55
C GLY A 221 -15.24 9.93 25.34
N ILE A 222 -14.29 9.37 24.58
CA ILE A 222 -13.98 9.81 23.21
C ILE A 222 -15.18 9.43 22.34
N SER A 223 -16.24 10.22 22.48
CA SER A 223 -17.38 10.20 21.59
C SER A 223 -16.93 10.90 20.31
N SER A 224 -16.94 10.17 19.21
CA SER A 224 -16.75 10.74 17.87
C SER A 224 -17.60 12.01 17.76
N PRO A 225 -17.06 13.10 17.18
CA PRO A 225 -17.77 14.37 17.14
C PRO A 225 -19.18 14.12 16.63
N ARG A 226 -20.18 14.40 17.49
CA ARG A 226 -21.59 14.22 17.15
C ARG A 226 -21.82 14.99 15.87
N ARG A 227 -21.94 14.27 14.74
CA ARG A 227 -22.52 14.83 13.53
C ARG A 227 -23.86 15.37 13.98
N ASP A 228 -24.04 16.69 13.83
CA ASP A 228 -25.35 17.29 14.05
C ASP A 228 -26.36 16.46 13.27
N GLN A 229 -27.42 16.04 13.95
CA GLN A 229 -28.46 15.19 13.38
C GLN A 229 -29.33 16.03 12.44
N GLY A 230 -28.72 16.55 11.36
CA GLY A 230 -29.46 16.92 10.17
C GLY A 230 -30.31 15.73 9.75
N ASP A 231 -31.54 16.02 9.34
CA ASP A 231 -32.58 15.01 9.14
C ASP A 231 -32.04 13.84 8.33
N ARG A 232 -31.94 12.66 8.98
CA ARG A 232 -31.43 11.45 8.32
C ARG A 232 -32.26 11.23 7.05
N PRO A 233 -31.64 10.93 5.90
CA PRO A 233 -32.37 10.69 4.67
C PRO A 233 -33.43 9.61 4.91
N ARG A 234 -34.68 9.89 4.52
CA ARG A 234 -35.83 9.00 4.78
C ARG A 234 -35.61 7.60 4.21
N ASN A 235 -34.90 7.54 3.09
CA ASN A 235 -34.45 6.31 2.45
C ASN A 235 -32.95 6.17 2.73
N GLN A 236 -32.58 5.35 3.72
CA GLN A 236 -31.19 4.96 3.95
C GLN A 236 -30.87 3.74 3.07
N PHE A 237 -29.90 3.90 2.17
CA PHE A 237 -29.27 2.79 1.47
C PHE A 237 -28.48 1.93 2.48
N ARG A 238 -28.51 0.61 2.28
CA ARG A 238 -27.64 -0.36 2.93
C ARG A 238 -27.22 -1.40 1.91
N PHE A 239 -26.00 -1.90 2.03
CA PHE A 239 -25.59 -3.05 1.24
C PHE A 239 -26.36 -4.30 1.72
N PRO A 240 -26.68 -5.27 0.83
CA PRO A 240 -27.27 -6.55 1.23
C PRO A 240 -26.44 -7.24 2.31
N GLU A 241 -27.06 -7.63 3.43
CA GLU A 241 -26.36 -8.31 4.53
C GLU A 241 -26.02 -9.77 4.19
N ASN A 242 -26.84 -10.43 3.37
CA ASN A 242 -26.61 -11.76 2.82
C ASN A 242 -27.12 -11.82 1.38
N VAL A 243 -26.30 -12.33 0.46
CA VAL A 243 -26.81 -13.19 -0.64
C VAL A 243 -26.87 -14.61 -0.06
N ASP A 244 -27.78 -15.46 -0.54
CA ASP A 244 -28.03 -16.79 0.04
C ASP A 244 -26.73 -17.57 0.33
N ASP A 245 -26.66 -18.25 1.48
CA ASP A 245 -25.50 -18.89 2.17
C ASP A 245 -24.57 -19.78 1.29
N ASP A 246 -24.96 -20.07 0.04
CA ASP A 246 -24.22 -20.83 -0.97
C ASP A 246 -23.48 -19.95 -2.00
N SER A 247 -23.65 -18.62 -1.99
CA SER A 247 -22.97 -17.72 -2.93
C SER A 247 -21.53 -17.41 -2.47
N PRO A 248 -20.50 -17.65 -3.29
CA PRO A 248 -19.11 -17.36 -2.91
C PRO A 248 -18.84 -15.85 -2.85
N ASP A 249 -18.16 -15.39 -1.79
CA ASP A 249 -17.79 -13.98 -1.60
C ASP A 249 -17.11 -13.39 -2.85
N PHE A 250 -17.30 -12.09 -3.09
CA PHE A 250 -16.75 -11.43 -4.28
C PHE A 250 -15.23 -11.60 -4.39
N PHE A 251 -14.52 -11.50 -3.26
CA PHE A 251 -13.06 -11.68 -3.20
C PHE A 251 -12.62 -13.14 -3.27
N THR A 252 -13.44 -14.07 -2.78
CA THR A 252 -13.22 -15.52 -2.93
C THR A 252 -13.33 -15.93 -4.41
N ASN A 253 -14.18 -15.24 -5.18
CA ASN A 253 -14.38 -15.46 -6.62
C ASN A 253 -13.77 -14.38 -7.53
N LEU A 254 -12.80 -13.58 -7.01
CA LEU A 254 -12.23 -12.42 -7.70
C LEU A 254 -11.68 -12.73 -9.10
N TYR A 255 -11.14 -13.93 -9.29
CA TYR A 255 -10.63 -14.40 -10.58
C TYR A 255 -11.73 -14.54 -11.63
N GLU A 256 -12.85 -15.17 -11.28
CA GLU A 256 -14.00 -15.36 -12.19
C GLU A 256 -14.69 -14.02 -12.49
N ASN A 257 -14.83 -13.14 -11.48
CA ASN A 257 -15.38 -11.80 -11.67
C ASN A 257 -14.50 -10.95 -12.60
N TYR A 258 -13.18 -10.97 -12.41
CA TYR A 258 -12.23 -10.30 -13.31
C TYR A 258 -12.27 -10.88 -14.72
N HIS A 259 -12.34 -12.21 -14.87
CA HIS A 259 -12.46 -12.89 -16.16
C HIS A 259 -13.73 -12.46 -16.91
N ASN A 260 -14.87 -12.41 -16.22
CA ASN A 260 -16.15 -11.99 -16.79
C ASN A 260 -16.16 -10.51 -17.20
N TRP A 261 -15.60 -9.62 -16.38
CA TRP A 261 -15.43 -8.20 -16.74
C TRP A 261 -14.48 -8.02 -17.93
N TYR A 262 -13.40 -8.80 -17.99
CA TYR A 262 -12.44 -8.77 -19.10
C TYR A 262 -13.10 -9.16 -20.42
N GLU A 263 -13.84 -10.28 -20.46
CA GLU A 263 -14.54 -10.72 -21.67
C GLU A 263 -15.65 -9.72 -22.08
N GLN A 264 -16.41 -9.13 -21.15
CA GLN A 264 -17.38 -8.07 -21.49
C GLN A 264 -16.71 -6.80 -22.04
N THR A 265 -15.56 -6.42 -21.49
CA THR A 265 -14.79 -5.24 -21.95
C THR A 265 -14.16 -5.48 -23.31
N LYS A 266 -13.69 -6.71 -23.56
CA LYS A 266 -13.19 -7.19 -24.85
C LYS A 266 -14.31 -7.21 -25.89
N ASP A 267 -15.48 -7.76 -25.59
CA ASP A 267 -16.66 -7.72 -26.47
C ASP A 267 -17.06 -6.28 -26.83
N ARG A 268 -16.98 -5.34 -25.87
CA ARG A 268 -17.22 -3.91 -26.16
C ARG A 268 -16.16 -3.28 -27.06
N LEU A 269 -14.88 -3.64 -26.87
CA LEU A 269 -13.76 -3.18 -27.69
C LEU A 269 -13.79 -3.76 -29.12
N GLU A 270 -14.25 -5.00 -29.28
CA GLU A 270 -14.39 -5.67 -30.57
C GLU A 270 -15.61 -5.17 -31.37
N ASN A 271 -16.61 -4.55 -30.72
CA ASN A 271 -17.87 -4.09 -31.34
C ASN A 271 -18.05 -2.56 -31.41
N SER A 272 -17.07 -1.72 -31.07
CA SER A 272 -17.23 -0.24 -31.01
C SER A 272 -16.08 0.55 -31.64
N ASP A 273 -16.41 1.62 -32.40
CA ASP A 273 -15.47 2.64 -32.91
C ASP A 273 -14.92 3.56 -31.79
N PHE A 274 -14.27 2.98 -30.77
CA PHE A 274 -13.81 3.70 -29.60
C PHE A 274 -12.31 4.06 -29.68
N HIS A 275 -11.99 5.35 -29.52
CA HIS A 275 -10.61 5.84 -29.43
C HIS A 275 -10.20 6.10 -27.95
N PRO A 276 -9.72 5.08 -27.20
CA PRO A 276 -9.57 5.15 -25.74
C PRO A 276 -8.59 6.22 -25.23
N VAL A 277 -7.57 6.55 -26.01
CA VAL A 277 -6.51 7.49 -25.59
C VAL A 277 -7.03 8.93 -25.44
N GLN A 278 -8.03 9.33 -26.24
CA GLN A 278 -8.56 10.69 -26.24
C GLN A 278 -9.45 10.94 -25.01
N GLY A 279 -10.31 9.98 -24.64
CA GLY A 279 -11.24 10.08 -23.52
C GLY A 279 -10.53 10.18 -22.16
N ILE A 280 -9.56 9.30 -21.92
CA ILE A 280 -8.78 9.27 -20.67
C ILE A 280 -8.04 10.61 -20.44
N ARG A 281 -7.55 11.24 -21.51
CA ARG A 281 -6.82 12.51 -21.43
C ARG A 281 -7.70 13.69 -21.00
N ASN A 282 -8.95 13.71 -21.45
CA ASN A 282 -9.91 14.77 -21.10
C ASN A 282 -10.38 14.62 -19.65
N TYR A 283 -10.71 13.40 -19.22
CA TYR A 283 -11.14 13.08 -17.86
C TYR A 283 -10.11 13.51 -16.79
N MET A 284 -8.82 13.21 -17.00
CA MET A 284 -7.76 13.62 -16.07
C MET A 284 -7.55 15.14 -16.00
N ALA A 285 -7.85 15.88 -17.07
CA ALA A 285 -7.72 17.35 -17.08
C ALA A 285 -8.82 18.00 -16.22
N GLU A 286 -10.06 17.49 -16.32
CA GLU A 286 -11.22 17.98 -15.58
C GLU A 286 -11.10 17.72 -14.07
N LYS A 287 -10.81 16.48 -13.66
CA LYS A 287 -10.65 16.12 -12.23
C LYS A 287 -9.54 16.93 -11.54
N ARG A 288 -8.47 17.30 -12.26
CA ARG A 288 -7.39 18.16 -11.73
C ARG A 288 -7.88 19.58 -11.40
N GLN A 289 -8.86 20.14 -12.12
CA GLN A 289 -9.39 21.47 -11.82
C GLN A 289 -10.30 21.44 -10.58
N GLN A 290 -11.16 20.43 -10.46
CA GLN A 290 -12.11 20.28 -9.33
C GLN A 290 -11.40 20.20 -7.96
N ILE A 291 -10.26 19.50 -7.88
CA ILE A 291 -9.48 19.34 -6.64
C ILE A 291 -8.94 20.70 -6.12
N VAL A 292 -8.41 21.53 -7.01
CA VAL A 292 -7.81 22.84 -6.67
C VAL A 292 -8.84 23.81 -6.12
N GLU A 293 -10.09 23.74 -6.60
CA GLU A 293 -11.17 24.61 -6.15
C GLU A 293 -11.71 24.19 -4.76
N LYS A 294 -11.78 22.88 -4.49
CA LYS A 294 -12.19 22.34 -3.18
C LYS A 294 -11.21 22.69 -2.06
N GLU A 295 -9.90 22.54 -2.28
CA GLU A 295 -8.86 22.82 -1.29
C GLU A 295 -8.92 24.29 -0.80
N LYS A 296 -9.15 25.23 -1.73
CA LYS A 296 -9.26 26.66 -1.44
C LYS A 296 -10.47 27.00 -0.54
N ASN A 297 -11.59 26.29 -0.71
CA ASN A 297 -12.79 26.50 0.09
C ASN A 297 -12.69 25.89 1.49
N ALA A 298 -12.02 24.74 1.64
CA ALA A 298 -11.82 24.10 2.95
C ALA A 298 -10.97 24.97 3.92
N MET A 299 -9.89 25.58 3.42
CA MET A 299 -9.03 26.46 4.24
C MET A 299 -9.76 27.68 4.80
N ALA A 300 -10.67 28.29 4.03
CA ALA A 300 -11.44 29.47 4.47
C ALA A 300 -12.40 29.15 5.62
N THR A 301 -12.98 27.95 5.64
CA THR A 301 -13.96 27.51 6.64
C THR A 301 -13.30 27.17 7.98
N ALA A 302 -12.18 26.45 7.96
CA ALA A 302 -11.48 26.03 9.19
C ALA A 302 -10.98 27.21 10.03
N SER A 303 -10.47 28.27 9.38
CA SER A 303 -9.97 29.46 10.07
C SER A 303 -11.05 30.17 10.89
N ASN A 304 -12.28 30.26 10.36
CA ASN A 304 -13.39 30.96 11.02
C ASN A 304 -13.97 30.16 12.20
N LEU A 305 -13.77 28.84 12.25
CA LEU A 305 -14.40 27.96 13.24
C LEU A 305 -13.61 27.92 14.56
N ALA A 306 -12.27 27.91 14.47
CA ALA A 306 -11.37 27.89 15.63
C ALA A 306 -11.47 29.17 16.48
N GLU A 307 -11.54 30.35 15.85
CA GLU A 307 -11.60 31.64 16.54
C GLU A 307 -12.93 31.84 17.29
N ASN A 308 -14.02 31.29 16.76
CA ASN A 308 -15.35 31.38 17.38
C ASN A 308 -15.56 30.38 18.54
N ALA A 309 -14.89 29.22 18.53
CA ALA A 309 -15.03 28.23 19.61
C ALA A 309 -14.33 28.67 20.91
N TYR A 310 -13.11 29.19 20.81
CA TYR A 310 -12.29 29.58 21.96
C TYR A 310 -12.94 30.71 22.78
N ASN A 311 -13.45 31.74 22.09
CA ASN A 311 -14.06 32.92 22.71
C ASN A 311 -15.43 32.66 23.36
N ARG A 312 -16.01 31.45 23.19
CA ARG A 312 -17.36 31.11 23.64
C ARG A 312 -17.41 30.27 24.93
N LEU A 313 -16.34 29.53 25.24
CA LEU A 313 -16.36 28.47 26.27
C LEU A 313 -15.76 28.86 27.62
N VAL A 314 -14.78 29.77 27.66
CA VAL A 314 -14.10 30.13 28.92
C VAL A 314 -14.26 31.62 29.22
N SER A 315 -15.27 31.96 30.02
CA SER A 315 -15.37 33.29 30.65
C SER A 315 -14.28 33.41 31.74
N PRO A 316 -13.31 34.34 31.62
CA PRO A 316 -12.17 34.39 32.52
C PRO A 316 -12.55 34.61 33.99
N GLY A 317 -12.02 33.76 34.90
CA GLY A 317 -12.17 33.92 36.36
C GLY A 317 -13.44 33.35 37.00
N SER A 318 -14.20 32.51 36.28
CA SER A 318 -15.43 31.86 36.77
C SER A 318 -15.17 30.88 37.95
N ASN A 319 -16.24 30.42 38.62
CA ASN A 319 -16.09 29.44 39.71
C ASN A 319 -15.68 28.05 39.22
N MET A 320 -15.90 27.71 37.94
CA MET A 320 -15.50 26.43 37.36
C MET A 320 -13.96 26.29 37.29
N ASP A 321 -13.29 27.39 36.94
CA ASP A 321 -11.82 27.56 36.98
C ASP A 321 -11.24 27.35 38.40
N LYS A 322 -12.03 27.69 39.43
CA LYS A 322 -11.63 27.58 40.85
C LYS A 322 -11.96 26.21 41.47
N GLN A 323 -13.06 25.57 41.05
CA GLN A 323 -13.40 24.21 41.48
C GLN A 323 -12.43 23.16 40.90
N LEU A 324 -11.95 23.38 39.67
CA LEU A 324 -10.85 22.60 39.07
C LEU A 324 -9.56 22.63 39.91
N MET A 325 -9.28 23.73 40.64
CA MET A 325 -8.15 23.77 41.58
C MET A 325 -8.42 23.05 42.91
N ALA A 326 -9.67 23.04 43.40
CA ALA A 326 -10.00 22.51 44.73
C ALA A 326 -10.06 20.96 44.79
N LEU A 327 -10.48 20.30 43.71
CA LEU A 327 -10.48 18.84 43.56
C LEU A 327 -9.07 18.20 43.61
N SER A 328 -8.03 19.02 43.50
CA SER A 328 -6.61 18.61 43.48
C SER A 328 -6.09 17.98 44.79
N HIS A 329 -6.70 18.29 45.96
CA HIS A 329 -6.04 18.05 47.26
C HIS A 329 -6.61 16.90 48.11
N ALA A 330 -7.89 16.55 48.02
CA ALA A 330 -8.47 15.48 48.87
C ALA A 330 -8.05 14.06 48.46
N THR A 331 -7.71 13.86 47.18
CA THR A 331 -7.21 12.60 46.60
C THR A 331 -5.81 12.21 47.10
N GLN A 332 -5.06 13.14 47.70
CA GLN A 332 -3.61 13.10 47.84
C GLN A 332 -3.08 12.09 48.90
N SER A 333 -3.90 11.67 49.87
CA SER A 333 -3.46 10.79 50.98
C SER A 333 -3.66 9.29 50.70
N GLN A 334 -4.85 8.88 50.22
CA GLN A 334 -5.05 7.52 49.72
C GLN A 334 -4.24 7.24 48.44
N LEU A 335 -3.93 8.29 47.68
CA LEU A 335 -2.89 8.21 46.67
C LEU A 335 -1.57 7.71 47.25
N MET A 336 -1.16 8.04 48.48
CA MET A 336 0.23 7.92 48.95
C MET A 336 0.71 6.49 49.28
N ASP A 337 -0.14 5.61 49.80
CA ASP A 337 0.23 4.19 49.99
C ASP A 337 0.05 3.40 48.70
N ALA A 338 -0.98 3.73 47.91
CA ALA A 338 -1.06 3.35 46.52
C ALA A 338 0.13 3.90 45.71
N TRP A 339 0.75 5.02 46.11
CA TRP A 339 1.91 5.68 45.49
C TRP A 339 3.22 5.01 45.87
N ASN A 340 3.27 4.15 46.89
CA ASN A 340 4.46 3.38 47.22
C ASN A 340 4.51 2.04 46.45
N SER A 341 3.38 1.33 46.35
CA SER A 341 3.23 0.19 45.43
C SER A 341 3.21 0.65 43.97
N MET A 342 2.55 1.78 43.71
CA MET A 342 2.79 2.48 42.48
C MET A 342 4.23 2.93 42.40
N VAL A 343 4.99 3.42 43.39
CA VAL A 343 6.37 3.95 43.14
C VAL A 343 7.25 2.97 42.38
N GLU A 344 7.06 1.66 42.53
CA GLU A 344 7.69 0.69 41.62
C GLU A 344 6.97 0.60 40.25
N MET A 345 5.64 0.47 40.22
CA MET A 345 4.82 0.50 39.00
C MET A 345 4.76 1.87 38.28
N LYS A 346 5.34 2.93 38.88
CA LYS A 346 5.37 4.38 38.60
C LYS A 346 6.80 4.84 38.47
N GLU A 347 7.82 4.15 38.92
CA GLU A 347 9.10 4.19 38.23
C GLU A 347 8.93 3.50 36.86
N ARG A 348 8.12 2.44 36.77
CA ARG A 348 7.74 1.81 35.49
C ARG A 348 6.75 2.67 34.68
N LEU A 349 5.69 3.21 35.28
CA LEU A 349 4.73 4.12 34.63
C LEU A 349 5.30 5.53 34.45
N GLU A 350 6.24 6.03 35.24
CA GLU A 350 6.99 7.26 34.92
C GLU A 350 8.04 6.98 33.88
N THR A 351 8.68 5.81 33.82
CA THR A 351 9.49 5.46 32.65
C THR A 351 8.62 5.42 31.39
N ALA A 352 7.46 4.76 31.43
CA ALA A 352 6.52 4.71 30.31
C ALA A 352 5.85 6.06 30.00
N LYS A 353 5.55 6.89 31.01
CA LYS A 353 4.95 8.24 30.89
C LYS A 353 5.99 9.30 30.57
N PHE A 354 7.26 9.10 30.89
CA PHE A 354 8.41 9.89 30.45
C PHE A 354 8.75 9.55 29.00
N VAL A 355 8.79 8.26 28.64
CA VAL A 355 8.84 7.81 27.25
C VAL A 355 7.67 8.38 26.47
N SER A 356 6.44 8.25 26.96
CA SER A 356 5.22 8.74 26.29
C SER A 356 5.14 10.26 26.25
N SER A 357 5.49 10.98 27.32
CA SER A 357 5.52 12.45 27.31
C SER A 357 6.64 12.97 26.43
N LYS A 358 7.82 12.35 26.43
CA LYS A 358 8.92 12.67 25.52
C LYS A 358 8.56 12.34 24.07
N ARG A 359 7.87 11.23 23.80
CA ARG A 359 7.28 10.89 22.49
C ARG A 359 6.28 11.97 22.07
N LYS A 360 5.34 12.36 22.93
CA LYS A 360 4.35 13.43 22.67
C LYS A 360 5.00 14.79 22.43
N VAL A 361 5.99 15.19 23.23
CA VAL A 361 6.75 16.44 23.05
C VAL A 361 7.52 16.43 21.73
N LEU A 362 8.20 15.32 21.40
CA LEU A 362 8.91 15.17 20.13
C LEU A 362 7.95 15.13 18.93
N GLN A 363 6.79 14.47 19.05
CA GLN A 363 5.72 14.50 18.06
C GLN A 363 5.13 15.90 17.88
N GLN A 364 4.96 16.67 18.96
CA GLN A 364 4.50 18.06 18.91
C GLN A 364 5.54 18.98 18.26
N GLN A 365 6.83 18.79 18.59
CA GLN A 365 7.95 19.47 17.91
C GLN A 365 8.00 19.11 16.42
N LEU A 366 7.84 17.82 16.08
CA LEU A 366 7.78 17.34 14.70
C LEU A 366 6.59 17.93 13.93
N ARG A 367 5.40 18.01 14.54
CA ARG A 367 4.22 18.71 13.97
C ARG A 367 4.54 20.20 13.74
N GLY A 368 5.18 20.87 14.70
CA GLY A 368 5.63 22.26 14.56
C GLY A 368 6.64 22.45 13.43
N TYR A 369 7.64 21.57 13.29
CA TYR A 369 8.61 21.63 12.20
C TYR A 369 8.00 21.29 10.83
N ARG A 370 7.04 20.37 10.76
CA ARG A 370 6.26 20.12 9.53
C ARG A 370 5.43 21.35 9.14
N HIS A 371 4.70 21.96 10.07
CA HIS A 371 3.98 23.20 9.82
C HIS A 371 4.90 24.33 9.34
N LEU A 372 6.10 24.47 9.94
CA LEU A 372 7.10 25.43 9.46
C LEU A 372 7.63 25.09 8.07
N LEU A 373 7.77 23.80 7.73
CA LEU A 373 8.21 23.34 6.41
C LEU A 373 7.16 23.62 5.34
N ASP A 374 5.90 23.41 5.65
CA ASP A 374 4.79 23.66 4.73
C ASP A 374 4.52 25.17 4.59
N SER A 375 4.64 25.94 5.68
CA SER A 375 4.67 27.41 5.63
C SER A 375 5.85 27.92 4.77
N ALA A 376 7.02 27.30 4.91
CA ALA A 376 8.21 27.63 4.13
C ALA A 376 8.04 27.29 2.64
N ARG A 377 7.34 26.20 2.30
CA ARG A 377 6.99 25.85 0.92
C ARG A 377 5.95 26.80 0.31
N ALA A 378 4.97 27.24 1.12
CA ALA A 378 3.93 28.17 0.69
C ALA A 378 4.47 29.60 0.47
N MET A 379 5.48 30.02 1.24
CA MET A 379 6.22 31.26 1.01
C MET A 379 7.14 31.11 -0.20
N SER A 380 6.59 31.33 -1.40
CA SER A 380 7.25 31.16 -2.71
C SER A 380 8.45 32.11 -2.99
N SER A 381 8.79 33.00 -2.07
CA SER A 381 10.03 33.77 -2.11
C SER A 381 11.21 32.92 -1.64
N ALA A 382 12.36 33.04 -2.30
CA ALA A 382 13.52 32.16 -2.09
C ALA A 382 14.01 32.11 -0.64
N ILE A 383 13.55 31.12 0.13
CA ILE A 383 14.05 30.86 1.47
C ILE A 383 15.53 30.48 1.36
N PRO A 384 16.41 31.16 2.11
CA PRO A 384 17.84 30.84 2.13
C PRO A 384 18.06 29.35 2.36
N SER A 385 18.81 28.69 1.47
CA SER A 385 18.95 27.23 1.44
C SER A 385 19.52 26.65 2.74
N ASN A 386 20.31 27.44 3.49
CA ASN A 386 20.77 27.12 4.84
C ASN A 386 19.62 27.01 5.85
N GLN A 387 18.60 27.88 5.81
CA GLN A 387 17.44 27.81 6.70
C GLN A 387 16.57 26.57 6.42
N MET A 388 16.39 26.24 5.14
CA MET A 388 15.69 25.01 4.74
C MET A 388 16.47 23.75 5.16
N ALA A 389 17.79 23.75 4.97
CA ALA A 389 18.65 22.65 5.42
C ALA A 389 18.64 22.45 6.95
N ASP A 390 18.65 23.54 7.73
CA ASP A 390 18.55 23.47 9.19
C ASP A 390 17.16 23.03 9.68
N LEU A 391 16.08 23.39 8.97
CA LEU A 391 14.74 22.92 9.28
C LEU A 391 14.60 21.41 9.01
N MET A 392 15.07 20.94 7.85
CA MET A 392 15.11 19.51 7.52
C MET A 392 15.97 18.72 8.51
N ARG A 393 17.14 19.26 8.89
CA ARG A 393 18.00 18.68 9.94
C ARG A 393 17.28 18.54 11.28
N LYS A 394 16.48 19.53 11.70
CA LYS A 394 15.67 19.46 12.94
C LYS A 394 14.55 18.42 12.86
N ILE A 395 13.90 18.27 11.69
CA ILE A 395 12.91 17.21 11.44
C ILE A 395 13.55 15.83 11.58
N THR A 396 14.70 15.60 10.93
CA THR A 396 15.45 14.34 11.04
C THR A 396 15.87 14.06 12.49
N GLN A 397 16.43 15.04 13.19
CA GLN A 397 16.82 14.92 14.60
C GLN A 397 15.64 14.58 15.53
N CYS A 398 14.44 15.12 15.26
CA CYS A 398 13.22 14.73 15.97
C CYS A 398 12.82 13.28 15.70
N ASN A 399 12.84 12.82 14.45
CA ASN A 399 12.52 11.44 14.12
C ASN A 399 13.51 10.47 14.78
N GLU A 400 14.82 10.70 14.68
CA GLU A 400 15.83 9.90 15.38
C GLU A 400 15.68 9.94 16.92
N ALA A 401 15.19 11.06 17.48
CA ALA A 401 14.93 11.18 18.90
C ALA A 401 13.69 10.36 19.33
N ILE A 402 12.65 10.30 18.49
CA ILE A 402 11.47 9.45 18.69
C ILE A 402 11.89 7.98 18.62
N GLU A 403 12.63 7.59 17.58
CA GLU A 403 13.10 6.21 17.40
C GLU A 403 13.99 5.75 18.57
N ARG A 404 14.91 6.61 19.05
CA ARG A 404 15.71 6.32 20.25
C ARG A 404 14.86 6.16 21.52
N VAL A 405 13.76 6.90 21.64
CA VAL A 405 12.81 6.78 22.76
C VAL A 405 12.01 5.47 22.67
N GLU A 406 11.56 5.09 21.48
CA GLU A 406 10.84 3.83 21.24
C GLU A 406 11.74 2.60 21.39
N TRP A 407 12.99 2.66 20.91
CA TRP A 407 13.98 1.61 21.10
C TRP A 407 14.36 1.44 22.58
N SER A 408 14.57 2.55 23.30
CA SER A 408 14.80 2.54 24.74
C SER A 408 13.59 1.99 25.52
N ALA A 409 12.36 2.29 25.09
CA ALA A 409 11.15 1.74 25.67
C ALA A 409 11.03 0.23 25.44
N ARG A 410 11.38 -0.24 24.24
CA ARG A 410 11.39 -1.66 23.87
C ARG A 410 12.42 -2.45 24.67
N ASP A 411 13.64 -1.93 24.84
CA ASP A 411 14.67 -2.57 25.66
C ASP A 411 14.28 -2.58 27.15
N ALA A 412 13.75 -1.46 27.67
CA ALA A 412 13.22 -1.37 29.03
C ALA A 412 12.08 -2.38 29.26
N PHE A 413 11.17 -2.56 28.29
CA PHE A 413 10.09 -3.54 28.37
C PHE A 413 10.61 -4.98 28.38
N VAL A 414 11.55 -5.32 27.49
CA VAL A 414 12.19 -6.66 27.46
C VAL A 414 12.92 -6.95 28.78
N LYS A 415 13.62 -5.94 29.33
CA LYS A 415 14.33 -6.05 30.61
C LYS A 415 13.38 -6.18 31.81
N ALA A 416 12.26 -5.44 31.82
CA ALA A 416 11.31 -5.42 32.93
C ALA A 416 10.38 -6.65 32.95
N THR A 417 10.06 -7.22 31.80
CA THR A 417 9.17 -8.40 31.70
C THR A 417 9.89 -9.73 31.91
N GLY A 418 11.22 -9.75 31.93
CA GLY A 418 12.03 -10.96 32.09
C GLY A 418 11.89 -11.98 30.95
N TYR A 419 11.21 -11.62 29.86
CA TYR A 419 10.88 -12.55 28.78
C TYR A 419 12.13 -12.95 28.00
N ALA A 420 12.60 -14.19 28.24
CA ALA A 420 13.75 -14.76 27.57
C ALA A 420 13.53 -14.80 26.05
N ARG A 421 14.34 -14.01 25.33
CA ARG A 421 14.28 -13.63 23.90
C ARG A 421 14.10 -14.76 22.85
N LYS A 422 14.06 -16.03 23.21
CA LYS A 422 14.43 -17.12 22.27
C LYS A 422 13.36 -17.67 21.33
N ASN A 423 12.11 -17.97 21.76
CA ASN A 423 11.22 -18.81 20.92
C ASN A 423 9.77 -18.32 20.67
N ILE A 424 9.15 -17.45 21.50
CA ILE A 424 7.70 -17.16 21.37
C ILE A 424 7.40 -15.89 20.57
N LEU A 425 8.30 -14.90 20.55
CA LEU A 425 8.21 -13.72 19.67
C LEU A 425 8.83 -13.94 18.28
N GLN A 426 9.10 -15.20 17.91
CA GLN A 426 9.28 -15.64 16.53
C GLN A 426 7.98 -16.18 15.93
N ARG A 427 6.82 -15.71 16.40
CA ARG A 427 5.63 -15.63 15.54
C ARG A 427 5.98 -14.61 14.44
N THR A 428 6.57 -15.09 13.35
CA THR A 428 6.72 -14.32 12.12
C THR A 428 5.31 -13.91 11.72
N GLU A 429 5.00 -12.63 11.86
CA GLU A 429 3.81 -12.07 11.24
C GLU A 429 3.82 -12.48 9.75
N PRO A 430 2.67 -12.86 9.17
CA PRO A 430 2.59 -13.06 7.73
C PRO A 430 3.12 -11.78 7.07
N GLN A 431 4.11 -11.91 6.18
CA GLN A 431 4.78 -10.73 5.62
C GLN A 431 3.75 -9.94 4.81
N ARG A 432 3.43 -8.74 5.31
CA ARG A 432 2.18 -7.99 5.03
C ARG A 432 2.04 -7.43 3.61
N TYR A 433 2.92 -7.83 2.70
CA TYR A 433 2.92 -7.45 1.29
C TYR A 433 3.46 -8.60 0.44
N ALA A 434 3.07 -8.65 -0.83
CA ALA A 434 3.83 -9.32 -1.88
C ALA A 434 5.15 -8.54 -2.11
N LYS A 435 6.06 -8.67 -1.15
CA LYS A 435 7.44 -8.20 -1.17
C LYS A 435 8.10 -8.66 -2.48
N TYR A 436 9.11 -7.96 -3.01
CA TYR A 436 9.91 -8.57 -4.09
C TYR A 436 10.54 -9.91 -3.65
N SER A 437 10.65 -10.15 -2.32
CA SER A 437 10.89 -11.46 -1.72
C SER A 437 9.64 -12.34 -1.51
N HIS A 438 8.62 -12.25 -2.36
CA HIS A 438 7.52 -13.22 -2.50
C HIS A 438 7.29 -13.63 -3.97
N ASP A 439 8.28 -13.40 -4.84
CA ASP A 439 8.52 -14.29 -5.98
C ASP A 439 8.41 -15.75 -5.49
N PRO A 440 7.57 -16.63 -6.09
CA PRO A 440 7.47 -18.04 -5.69
C PRO A 440 8.79 -18.83 -5.81
N LEU A 441 9.80 -18.25 -6.47
CA LEU A 441 11.17 -18.75 -6.53
C LEU A 441 12.09 -18.15 -5.45
N LEU A 442 11.47 -17.57 -4.42
CA LEU A 442 12.03 -17.07 -3.17
C LEU A 442 13.28 -17.86 -2.73
N GLY A 443 14.43 -17.20 -2.86
CA GLY A 443 15.72 -17.82 -2.67
C GLY A 443 16.54 -18.01 -3.94
N ILE A 444 16.10 -17.55 -5.13
CA ILE A 444 16.95 -17.46 -6.35
C ILE A 444 18.32 -16.87 -6.03
N SER A 445 18.40 -15.85 -5.17
CA SER A 445 19.66 -15.24 -4.71
C SER A 445 20.57 -16.13 -3.85
N THR A 446 20.14 -17.35 -3.51
CA THR A 446 20.94 -18.39 -2.85
C THR A 446 21.21 -19.59 -3.76
N TYR A 447 20.94 -19.49 -5.07
CA TYR A 447 21.30 -20.54 -6.01
C TYR A 447 22.74 -20.33 -6.52
N PRO A 448 23.41 -21.40 -6.95
CA PRO A 448 24.73 -21.29 -7.55
C PRO A 448 24.72 -20.40 -8.80
N LEU A 449 25.81 -19.67 -9.06
CA LEU A 449 26.09 -18.95 -10.29
C LEU A 449 25.82 -19.82 -11.52
N MET A 450 26.17 -21.11 -11.47
CA MET A 450 25.88 -22.04 -12.56
C MET A 450 24.39 -22.10 -12.89
N PHE A 451 23.51 -22.05 -11.89
CA PHE A 451 22.06 -22.07 -12.08
C PHE A 451 21.55 -20.73 -12.62
N HIS A 452 22.11 -19.60 -12.18
CA HIS A 452 21.83 -18.28 -12.78
C HIS A 452 22.24 -18.23 -14.25
N LEU A 453 23.43 -18.72 -14.59
CA LEU A 453 23.92 -18.79 -15.98
C LEU A 453 23.09 -19.75 -16.83
N LEU A 454 22.64 -20.87 -16.27
CA LEU A 454 21.75 -21.81 -16.95
C LEU A 454 20.38 -21.19 -17.19
N ILE A 455 19.77 -20.54 -16.19
CA ILE A 455 18.50 -19.82 -16.38
C ILE A 455 18.68 -18.71 -17.41
N LEU A 456 19.71 -17.88 -17.32
CA LEU A 456 19.96 -16.80 -18.29
C LEU A 456 20.16 -17.35 -19.71
N GLY A 457 20.98 -18.40 -19.86
CA GLY A 457 21.24 -19.03 -21.16
C GLY A 457 20.00 -19.69 -21.76
N VAL A 458 19.23 -20.43 -20.96
CA VAL A 458 18.02 -21.13 -21.42
C VAL A 458 16.86 -20.16 -21.65
N THR A 459 16.61 -19.22 -20.73
CA THR A 459 15.47 -18.31 -20.80
C THR A 459 15.75 -17.13 -21.72
N ASP A 460 16.72 -16.26 -21.41
CA ASP A 460 17.03 -15.08 -22.24
C ASP A 460 17.68 -15.47 -23.58
N GLY A 461 18.65 -16.40 -23.56
CA GLY A 461 19.26 -16.92 -24.79
C GLY A 461 18.27 -17.69 -25.68
N GLY A 462 17.48 -18.60 -25.09
CA GLY A 462 16.43 -19.33 -25.82
C GLY A 462 15.35 -18.41 -26.37
N LEU A 463 14.83 -17.48 -25.56
CA LEU A 463 13.80 -16.51 -25.96
C LEU A 463 14.29 -15.58 -27.07
N ARG A 464 15.56 -15.11 -27.02
CA ARG A 464 16.19 -14.36 -28.12
C ARG A 464 16.18 -15.13 -29.45
N VAL A 465 16.51 -16.41 -29.41
CA VAL A 465 16.49 -17.27 -30.62
C VAL A 465 15.05 -17.50 -31.10
N ILE A 466 14.11 -17.71 -30.18
CA ILE A 466 12.67 -17.90 -30.46
C ILE A 466 12.04 -16.65 -31.09
N LEU A 467 12.33 -15.46 -30.55
CA LEU A 467 11.86 -14.18 -31.08
C LEU A 467 12.52 -13.86 -32.43
N ARG A 468 13.84 -14.06 -32.57
CA ARG A 468 14.55 -13.86 -33.84
C ARG A 468 14.05 -14.79 -34.95
N ARG A 469 13.66 -16.02 -34.61
CA ARG A 469 13.00 -16.96 -35.55
C ARG A 469 11.60 -16.51 -35.98
N ARG A 470 10.93 -15.67 -35.19
CA ARG A 470 9.66 -15.01 -35.50
C ARG A 470 9.83 -13.64 -36.18
N GLY A 471 11.01 -13.34 -36.73
CA GLY A 471 11.28 -12.07 -37.41
C GLY A 471 11.53 -10.86 -36.50
N PHE A 472 11.52 -11.02 -35.17
CA PHE A 472 11.78 -9.89 -34.26
C PHE A 472 13.27 -9.51 -34.24
N GLU A 473 13.53 -8.21 -34.42
CA GLU A 473 14.84 -7.59 -34.23
C GLU A 473 14.94 -6.93 -32.85
N ARG A 474 15.98 -7.24 -32.07
CA ARG A 474 16.25 -6.50 -30.83
C ARG A 474 16.92 -5.16 -31.16
N ARG A 475 16.24 -4.07 -30.82
CA ARG A 475 16.67 -2.69 -30.99
C ARG A 475 16.83 -2.01 -29.61
N THR A 476 17.47 -0.86 -29.57
CA THR A 476 17.71 -0.08 -28.35
C THR A 476 17.51 1.40 -28.62
N MET A 477 16.77 2.10 -27.75
CA MET A 477 16.55 3.54 -27.82
C MET A 477 16.81 4.14 -26.44
N GLY A 478 17.93 4.84 -26.29
CA GLY A 478 18.41 5.29 -24.98
C GLY A 478 18.62 4.10 -24.03
N PRO A 479 18.11 4.16 -22.79
CA PRO A 479 18.26 3.07 -21.82
C PRO A 479 17.31 1.89 -22.04
N ILE A 480 16.33 2.00 -22.96
CA ILE A 480 15.30 0.98 -23.19
C ILE A 480 15.70 0.10 -24.37
N ALA A 481 15.80 -1.20 -24.14
CA ALA A 481 15.83 -2.21 -25.19
C ALA A 481 14.40 -2.65 -25.54
N TYR A 482 14.17 -3.06 -26.77
CA TYR A 482 12.89 -3.61 -27.22
C TYR A 482 13.10 -4.57 -28.39
N TYR A 483 12.14 -5.46 -28.63
CA TYR A 483 12.07 -6.27 -29.84
C TYR A 483 11.04 -5.66 -30.78
N PHE A 484 11.39 -5.56 -32.05
CA PHE A 484 10.57 -4.97 -33.10
C PHE A 484 10.31 -5.99 -34.20
N HIS A 485 9.06 -6.22 -34.54
CA HIS A 485 8.66 -6.92 -35.76
C HIS A 485 8.11 -5.88 -36.75
N PRO A 486 8.57 -5.83 -38.01
CA PRO A 486 8.14 -4.82 -38.98
C PRO A 486 6.67 -4.99 -39.43
N GLY A 487 6.12 -6.18 -39.26
CA GLY A 487 4.84 -6.58 -39.86
C GLY A 487 5.05 -7.59 -40.99
N SER A 488 3.97 -8.03 -41.63
CA SER A 488 4.07 -8.82 -42.85
C SER A 488 4.03 -7.89 -44.06
N SER A 489 5.15 -7.75 -44.77
CA SER A 489 5.20 -7.01 -46.04
C SER A 489 4.63 -7.80 -47.22
N ASP A 490 4.00 -8.95 -46.96
CA ASP A 490 3.49 -9.90 -47.97
C ASP A 490 2.09 -9.51 -48.49
N HIS A 491 1.67 -8.25 -48.27
CA HIS A 491 0.75 -7.59 -49.17
C HIS A 491 1.48 -7.34 -50.50
N THR A 492 1.57 -8.41 -51.29
CA THR A 492 1.91 -8.35 -52.71
C THR A 492 1.10 -7.25 -53.37
N GLU A 493 1.79 -6.45 -54.17
CA GLU A 493 1.26 -5.30 -54.90
C GLU A 493 0.31 -5.77 -56.02
N ASP A 494 -0.84 -6.36 -55.68
CA ASP A 494 -1.89 -6.66 -56.66
C ASP A 494 -2.49 -5.33 -57.15
N GLU A 495 -2.03 -4.91 -58.33
CA GLU A 495 -1.78 -3.51 -58.72
C GLU A 495 -2.99 -2.56 -58.90
N ASN A 496 -4.22 -2.92 -58.49
CA ASN A 496 -5.44 -2.30 -59.04
C ASN A 496 -6.58 -1.90 -58.07
N GLU A 497 -6.38 -1.88 -56.74
CA GLU A 497 -7.37 -1.26 -55.85
C GLU A 497 -6.96 0.18 -55.46
N GLU A 498 -7.77 1.16 -55.91
CA GLU A 498 -7.73 2.56 -55.49
C GLU A 498 -8.21 2.73 -54.03
N LEU A 499 -7.58 1.99 -53.10
CA LEU A 499 -7.90 2.01 -51.68
C LEU A 499 -7.46 3.32 -51.03
N ASN A 500 -8.34 3.83 -50.16
CA ASN A 500 -8.20 5.12 -49.50
C ASN A 500 -6.87 5.26 -48.76
N ASP A 501 -6.26 6.45 -48.82
CA ASP A 501 -5.03 6.76 -48.07
C ASP A 501 -5.18 6.64 -46.53
N GLU A 502 -6.41 6.49 -46.02
CA GLU A 502 -6.71 6.28 -44.60
C GLU A 502 -6.23 4.91 -44.08
N ASP A 503 -6.15 3.87 -44.92
CA ASP A 503 -5.71 2.51 -44.50
C ASP A 503 -4.19 2.38 -44.33
N ARG A 504 -3.41 3.43 -44.66
CA ARG A 504 -1.94 3.38 -44.66
C ARG A 504 -1.27 3.72 -43.33
N GLU A 505 -1.99 4.24 -42.33
CA GLU A 505 -1.49 4.37 -40.95
C GLU A 505 -1.89 3.16 -40.08
N MET A 506 -1.40 1.97 -40.45
CA MET A 506 -1.51 0.77 -39.61
C MET A 506 -0.86 1.02 -38.24
N THR A 507 -1.68 1.35 -37.24
CA THR A 507 -1.23 1.68 -35.89
C THR A 507 -0.41 0.53 -35.31
N PRO A 508 0.83 0.77 -34.81
CA PRO A 508 1.67 -0.29 -34.27
C PRO A 508 1.11 -0.85 -32.97
N ILE A 509 1.34 -2.14 -32.71
CA ILE A 509 0.91 -2.81 -31.48
C ILE A 509 2.08 -2.84 -30.48
N VAL A 510 1.84 -2.38 -29.25
CA VAL A 510 2.84 -2.41 -28.17
C VAL A 510 2.41 -3.42 -27.10
N PHE A 511 3.16 -4.52 -26.97
CA PHE A 511 2.86 -5.56 -25.98
C PHE A 511 3.74 -5.39 -24.73
N CYS A 512 3.23 -4.64 -23.75
CA CYS A 512 3.93 -4.35 -22.50
C CYS A 512 3.94 -5.57 -21.56
N HIS A 513 4.89 -6.48 -21.74
CA HIS A 513 5.17 -7.57 -20.81
C HIS A 513 6.66 -7.64 -20.45
N GLY A 514 6.98 -8.20 -19.28
CA GLY A 514 8.36 -8.44 -18.88
C GLY A 514 9.05 -9.49 -19.77
N ILE A 515 10.17 -9.14 -20.40
CA ILE A 515 10.92 -10.08 -21.26
C ILE A 515 11.80 -11.02 -20.43
N GLY A 516 11.18 -12.13 -20.03
CA GLY A 516 11.78 -13.25 -19.31
C GLY A 516 10.99 -14.54 -19.58
N ILE A 517 11.10 -15.54 -18.71
CA ILE A 517 10.42 -16.84 -18.91
C ILE A 517 8.88 -16.71 -19.02
N GLY A 518 8.29 -15.68 -18.40
CA GLY A 518 6.86 -15.37 -18.50
C GLY A 518 6.38 -15.18 -19.95
N LEU A 519 7.23 -14.60 -20.82
CA LEU A 519 6.90 -14.37 -22.23
C LEU A 519 6.67 -15.68 -23.00
N LEU A 520 7.20 -16.83 -22.52
CA LEU A 520 6.95 -18.13 -23.15
C LEU A 520 5.45 -18.51 -23.15
N PHE A 521 4.70 -18.12 -22.11
CA PHE A 521 3.27 -18.39 -22.01
C PHE A 521 2.43 -17.50 -22.95
N TYR A 522 2.96 -16.34 -23.33
CA TYR A 522 2.34 -15.40 -24.27
C TYR A 522 2.76 -15.60 -25.72
N LEU A 523 3.64 -16.57 -26.03
CA LEU A 523 4.03 -16.86 -27.42
C LEU A 523 2.84 -17.16 -28.35
N PRO A 524 1.78 -17.92 -27.95
CA PRO A 524 0.61 -18.11 -28.80
C PRO A 524 -0.13 -16.80 -29.10
N LEU A 525 -0.27 -15.91 -28.11
CA LEU A 525 -0.87 -14.58 -28.32
C LEU A 525 -0.01 -13.73 -29.26
N ILE A 526 1.32 -13.75 -29.09
CA ILE A 526 2.25 -13.07 -30.00
C ILE A 526 2.14 -13.64 -31.43
N ASP A 527 1.94 -14.95 -31.59
CA ASP A 527 1.72 -15.58 -32.89
C ASP A 527 0.40 -15.14 -33.54
N GLU A 528 -0.68 -14.93 -32.78
CA GLU A 528 -1.92 -14.33 -33.31
C GLU A 528 -1.71 -12.84 -33.67
N MET A 529 -1.02 -12.07 -32.84
CA MET A 529 -0.71 -10.66 -33.13
C MET A 529 0.15 -10.51 -34.39
N LEU A 530 1.06 -11.45 -34.67
CA LEU A 530 1.85 -11.48 -35.90
C LEU A 530 0.98 -11.74 -37.15
N ARG A 531 -0.11 -12.52 -37.03
CA ARG A 531 -1.06 -12.76 -38.15
C ARG A 531 -1.84 -11.51 -38.55
N LEU A 532 -1.95 -10.52 -37.68
CA LEU A 532 -2.55 -9.22 -38.00
C LEU A 532 -1.70 -8.39 -38.99
N GLY A 533 -0.48 -8.83 -39.34
CA GLY A 533 0.39 -8.14 -40.29
C GLY A 533 1.00 -6.82 -39.80
N ARG A 534 0.53 -6.26 -38.68
CA ARG A 534 0.91 -4.96 -38.13
C ARG A 534 2.32 -4.97 -37.49
N PRO A 535 3.00 -3.81 -37.41
CA PRO A 535 4.25 -3.70 -36.67
C PRO A 535 4.05 -3.95 -35.17
N ILE A 536 4.96 -4.69 -34.53
CA ILE A 536 4.86 -5.06 -33.10
C ILE A 536 6.12 -4.62 -32.33
N PHE A 537 5.90 -4.02 -31.16
CA PHE A 537 6.95 -3.63 -30.20
C PHE A 537 6.80 -4.40 -28.89
N LEU A 538 7.84 -5.12 -28.47
CA LEU A 538 7.94 -5.77 -27.16
C LEU A 538 9.03 -5.02 -26.35
N PRO A 539 8.68 -4.06 -25.47
CA PRO A 539 9.67 -3.37 -24.63
C PRO A 539 10.30 -4.31 -23.60
N GLU A 540 11.64 -4.32 -23.50
CA GLU A 540 12.39 -5.05 -22.49
C GLU A 540 12.36 -4.26 -21.17
N ILE A 541 11.26 -4.38 -20.42
CA ILE A 541 11.10 -3.75 -19.10
C ILE A 541 11.69 -4.68 -18.03
N PRO A 542 12.91 -4.42 -17.48
CA PRO A 542 13.59 -5.37 -16.59
C PRO A 542 12.86 -5.56 -15.25
N TYR A 543 12.11 -4.54 -14.80
CA TYR A 543 11.42 -4.53 -13.52
C TYR A 543 10.08 -5.28 -13.50
N VAL A 544 9.51 -5.59 -14.67
CA VAL A 544 8.25 -6.36 -14.80
C VAL A 544 8.52 -7.87 -14.84
N THR A 545 9.78 -8.29 -14.98
CA THR A 545 10.19 -9.69 -14.83
C THR A 545 10.69 -10.00 -13.43
N GLY A 546 10.06 -10.94 -12.73
CA GLY A 546 10.60 -11.48 -11.46
C GLY A 546 11.98 -12.14 -11.57
N PHE A 547 12.45 -12.44 -12.79
CA PHE A 547 13.65 -13.24 -13.06
C PHE A 547 14.98 -12.48 -13.11
N ARG A 548 15.01 -11.16 -12.85
CA ARG A 548 16.26 -10.36 -12.92
C ARG A 548 16.63 -9.65 -11.60
N PRO A 549 16.71 -10.35 -10.45
CA PRO A 549 16.99 -9.72 -9.14
C PRO A 549 18.38 -9.05 -9.04
N TRP A 550 19.31 -9.29 -9.98
CA TRP A 550 20.61 -8.61 -10.05
C TRP A 550 20.67 -7.45 -11.06
N GLN A 551 19.56 -7.11 -11.72
CA GLN A 551 19.43 -5.91 -12.57
C GLN A 551 18.63 -4.79 -11.90
N SER A 552 18.20 -4.98 -10.64
CA SER A 552 17.70 -3.88 -9.81
C SER A 552 18.88 -2.99 -9.36
N PRO A 553 18.80 -1.66 -9.51
CA PRO A 553 19.87 -0.72 -9.12
C PRO A 553 19.99 -0.51 -7.60
#